data_AF-A0A3T0I2D2-F1
#
_entry.id   AF-A0A3T0I2D2-F1
#
_cell.length_a   1.000
_cell.length_b   1.000
_cell.length_c   1.000
_cell.angle_alpha   90.00
_cell.angle_beta   90.00
_cell.angle_gamma   90.00
#
_symmetry.space_group_name_H-M   'P 1'
#
loop_
_entity.id
_entity.type
_entity.pdbx_description
1 polymer ?
#
loop_
_entity_poly.entity_id
_entity_poly.type
_entity_poly.pdbx_seq_one_letter_code
_entity_poly.pdbx_strand_id
1 'polypeptide(L)'
;MKSVKNEQGYTLVTVLLIITVFMILALSFMGQALSTTKQNKMIEKKATTVSAAEMGISYYQVEIQKMYESKRSEVNTYVSSIMSHPGASTTTDFKKEATVKMAEKLQSLIPTGTTLAPVQIDDHPNASFYMKDFVATADPASDSYKINISFKVIGNEDGKETTLLTEMYLDLDTIINLPTTNNPNDYLLPTYNNIIKPETLCGILEECNPVYTEANTSFDGNNLLSSNKTIYTTGTLTLTGQGNENNISDIKIHADGDIIVGKNMNSQTKMQIETNGNATFQQNLKIDIMSKLLVRKNLSVSQQFDITNSSFVYVGENATVQKLNISSSKMCVHGDLKINDSKTVDKPENLLVLGKVYQWTKKTGNEYEYKEVVGEGNINLETFKKECGTYVPPAFQINWGNEVSPIISDVDY
;
A
#
# COMPACT_ATOMS: atom_id res chain seq x y z
N MET A 1 78.04 18.78 92.49
CA MET A 1 77.90 18.09 91.19
C MET A 1 76.47 18.25 90.69
N LYS A 2 76.24 19.08 89.66
CA LYS A 2 74.92 19.19 89.02
C LYS A 2 74.75 17.99 88.08
N SER A 3 73.87 17.07 88.47
CA SER A 3 73.40 15.99 87.59
C SER A 3 72.57 16.64 86.48
N VAL A 4 73.15 16.74 85.28
CA VAL A 4 72.39 17.09 84.07
C VAL A 4 71.55 15.86 83.75
N LYS A 5 70.26 15.88 84.11
CA LYS A 5 69.32 14.81 83.80
C LYS A 5 69.18 14.69 82.29
N ASN A 6 69.47 13.51 81.77
CA ASN A 6 69.44 13.18 80.34
C ASN A 6 67.99 13.01 79.87
N GLU A 7 67.23 14.10 79.80
CA GLU A 7 65.83 14.10 79.31
C GLU A 7 65.74 14.27 77.78
N GLN A 8 66.88 14.47 77.10
CA GLN A 8 66.93 14.66 75.64
C GLN A 8 66.48 13.42 74.86
N GLY A 9 66.70 12.21 75.41
CA GLY A 9 66.29 10.96 74.76
C GLY A 9 64.77 10.76 74.70
N TYR A 10 64.05 11.07 75.78
CA TYR A 10 62.60 10.89 75.85
C TYR A 10 61.85 11.90 74.97
N THR A 11 62.33 13.15 74.90
CA THR A 11 61.78 14.16 73.99
C THR A 11 61.94 13.75 72.53
N LEU A 12 63.11 13.21 72.16
CA LEU A 12 63.37 12.73 70.80
C LEU A 12 62.41 11.60 70.43
N VAL A 13 62.25 10.59 71.29
CA VAL A 13 61.34 9.46 71.06
C VAL A 13 59.90 9.92 70.96
N THR A 14 59.48 10.84 71.82
CA THR A 14 58.11 11.37 71.82
C THR A 14 57.82 12.16 70.54
N VAL A 15 58.73 13.02 70.10
CA VAL A 15 58.61 13.77 68.84
C VAL A 15 58.60 12.83 67.64
N LEU A 16 59.47 11.81 67.63
CA LEU A 16 59.52 10.83 66.55
C LEU A 16 58.22 10.01 66.47
N LEU A 17 57.67 9.61 67.60
CA LEU A 17 56.38 8.91 67.69
C LEU A 17 55.23 9.79 67.19
N ILE A 18 55.19 11.06 67.60
CA ILE A 18 54.20 12.04 67.12
C ILE A 18 54.29 12.20 65.60
N ILE A 19 55.49 12.43 65.05
CA ILE A 19 55.70 12.57 63.59
C ILE A 19 55.23 11.31 62.86
N THR A 20 55.54 10.12 63.39
CA THR A 20 55.15 8.83 62.78
C THR A 20 53.64 8.67 62.74
N VAL A 21 52.94 8.95 63.85
CA VAL A 21 51.47 8.90 63.91
C VAL A 21 50.84 9.87 62.91
N PHE A 22 51.33 11.12 62.85
CA PHE A 22 50.84 12.10 61.88
C PHE A 22 51.13 11.68 60.43
N MET A 23 52.27 11.05 60.16
CA MET A 23 52.60 10.56 58.82
C MET A 23 51.67 9.42 58.37
N ILE A 24 51.37 8.47 59.26
CA ILE A 24 50.42 7.38 58.98
C ILE A 24 49.02 7.95 58.68
N LEU A 25 48.56 8.91 59.50
CA LEU A 25 47.26 9.56 59.27
C LEU A 25 47.25 10.34 57.95
N ALA A 26 48.29 11.11 57.65
CA ALA A 26 48.40 11.88 56.41
C ALA A 26 48.40 10.97 55.17
N LEU A 27 49.16 9.87 55.20
CA LEU A 27 49.18 8.89 54.12
C LEU A 27 47.82 8.20 53.94
N SER A 28 47.12 7.90 55.04
CA SER A 28 45.77 7.33 54.99
C SER A 28 44.78 8.29 54.30
N PHE A 29 44.77 9.57 54.68
CA PHE A 29 43.92 10.57 54.04
C PHE A 29 44.28 10.79 52.56
N MET A 30 45.57 10.82 52.22
CA MET A 30 46.02 10.96 50.83
C MET A 30 45.60 9.76 49.97
N GLY A 31 45.69 8.54 50.51
CA GLY A 31 45.22 7.32 49.86
C GLY A 31 43.71 7.37 49.59
N GLN A 32 42.91 7.80 50.56
CA GLN A 32 41.46 7.95 50.41
C GLN A 32 41.09 9.03 49.38
N ALA A 33 41.77 10.18 49.37
CA ALA A 33 41.54 11.26 48.41
C ALA A 33 41.88 10.84 46.96
N LEU A 34 42.99 10.15 46.77
CA LEU A 34 43.39 9.62 45.45
C LEU A 34 42.44 8.53 44.96
N SER A 35 41.94 7.67 45.86
CA SER A 35 40.92 6.67 45.51
C SER A 35 39.62 7.33 45.06
N THR A 36 39.14 8.31 45.83
CA THR A 36 37.89 9.04 45.54
C THR A 36 37.99 9.80 44.21
N THR A 37 39.10 10.47 43.94
CA THR A 37 39.29 11.19 42.67
C THR A 37 39.36 10.26 41.46
N LYS A 38 39.97 9.07 41.59
CA LYS A 38 39.97 8.06 40.52
C LYS A 38 38.58 7.47 40.28
N GLN A 39 37.83 7.19 41.35
CA GLN A 39 36.45 6.70 41.24
C GLN A 39 35.55 7.76 40.59
N ASN A 40 35.63 9.01 41.03
CA ASN A 40 34.87 10.12 40.44
C ASN A 40 35.20 10.29 38.95
N LYS A 41 36.48 10.27 38.56
CA LYS A 41 36.87 10.32 37.14
C LYS A 41 36.38 9.12 36.33
N MET A 42 36.31 7.93 36.93
CA MET A 42 35.76 6.74 36.25
C MET A 42 34.25 6.87 36.05
N ILE A 43 33.53 7.32 37.09
CA ILE A 43 32.08 7.54 37.05
C ILE A 43 31.74 8.64 36.05
N GLU A 44 32.47 9.76 36.07
CA GLU A 44 32.32 10.87 35.14
C GLU A 44 32.54 10.39 33.69
N LYS A 45 33.65 9.70 33.42
CA LYS A 45 33.93 9.11 32.09
C LYS A 45 32.87 8.12 31.62
N LYS A 46 32.25 7.37 32.55
CA LYS A 46 31.17 6.43 32.20
C LYS A 46 29.87 7.18 31.93
N ALA A 47 29.59 8.22 32.71
CA ALA A 47 28.42 9.07 32.51
C ALA A 47 28.49 9.81 31.16
N THR A 48 29.67 10.29 30.76
CA THR A 48 29.87 10.97 29.48
C THR A 48 29.80 10.02 28.28
N THR A 49 30.36 8.81 28.35
CA THR A 49 30.23 7.82 27.26
C THR A 49 28.79 7.33 27.09
N VAL A 50 28.04 7.18 28.19
CA VAL A 50 26.58 6.91 28.15
C VAL A 50 25.85 8.09 27.51
N SER A 51 26.12 9.31 27.95
CA SER A 51 25.50 10.52 27.39
C SER A 51 25.77 10.66 25.89
N ALA A 52 26.99 10.37 25.45
CA ALA A 52 27.36 10.35 24.03
C ALA A 52 26.55 9.32 23.24
N ALA A 53 26.34 8.12 23.79
CA ALA A 53 25.51 7.11 23.15
C ALA A 53 24.02 7.52 23.10
N GLU A 54 23.47 8.10 24.17
CA GLU A 54 22.08 8.62 24.20
C GLU A 54 21.85 9.75 23.19
N MET A 55 22.83 10.66 23.05
CA MET A 55 22.82 11.68 21.99
C MET A 55 22.82 11.03 20.60
N GLY A 56 23.62 9.99 20.42
CA GLY A 56 23.67 9.23 19.17
C GLY A 56 22.35 8.54 18.83
N ILE A 57 21.62 8.01 19.81
CA ILE A 57 20.26 7.45 19.60
C ILE A 57 19.33 8.52 19.03
N SER A 58 19.30 9.70 19.66
CA SER A 58 18.47 10.82 19.22
C SER A 58 18.85 11.30 17.81
N TYR A 59 20.16 11.35 17.51
CA TYR A 59 20.67 11.71 16.19
C TYR A 59 20.23 10.70 15.12
N TYR A 60 20.43 9.40 15.36
CA TYR A 60 20.11 8.37 14.39
C TYR A 60 18.61 8.16 14.19
N GLN A 61 17.77 8.48 15.18
CA GLN A 61 16.31 8.54 14.98
C GLN A 61 15.95 9.53 13.85
N VAL A 62 16.55 10.72 13.86
CA VAL A 62 16.33 11.74 12.82
C VAL A 62 16.89 11.30 11.47
N GLU A 63 18.07 10.66 11.45
CA GLU A 63 18.63 10.13 10.21
C GLU A 63 17.77 9.00 9.62
N ILE A 64 17.22 8.11 10.45
CA ILE A 64 16.28 7.06 10.02
C ILE A 64 15.01 7.66 9.42
N GLN A 65 14.48 8.73 10.00
CA GLN A 65 13.36 9.48 9.42
C GLN A 65 13.71 10.01 8.01
N LYS A 66 14.87 10.65 7.84
CA LYS A 66 15.30 11.15 6.52
C LYS A 66 15.47 10.01 5.51
N MET A 67 16.04 8.87 5.95
CA MET A 67 16.18 7.67 5.13
C MET A 67 14.81 7.18 4.64
N TYR A 68 13.84 7.08 5.55
CA TYR A 68 12.46 6.73 5.22
C TYR A 68 11.83 7.70 4.21
N GLU A 69 11.92 9.01 4.47
CA GLU A 69 11.36 10.05 3.60
C GLU A 69 11.95 9.98 2.18
N SER A 70 13.25 9.67 2.07
CA SER A 70 13.95 9.51 0.80
C SER A 70 13.45 8.30 -0.01
N LYS A 71 12.94 7.25 0.64
CA LYS A 71 12.48 6.01 0.01
C LYS A 71 10.98 5.93 -0.20
N ARG A 72 10.22 6.82 0.44
CA ARG A 72 8.75 6.92 0.32
C ARG A 72 8.25 6.87 -1.12
N SER A 73 8.79 7.70 -2.02
CA SER A 73 8.29 7.80 -3.40
C SER A 73 8.47 6.47 -4.18
N GLU A 74 9.59 5.77 -3.95
CA GLU A 74 9.85 4.47 -4.56
C GLU A 74 8.85 3.41 -4.07
N VAL A 75 8.57 3.38 -2.76
CA VAL A 75 7.60 2.45 -2.17
C VAL A 75 6.18 2.77 -2.65
N ASN A 76 5.79 4.05 -2.68
CA ASN A 76 4.49 4.47 -3.21
C ASN A 76 4.30 4.03 -4.66
N THR A 77 5.34 4.19 -5.49
CA THR A 77 5.32 3.76 -6.90
C THR A 77 5.16 2.26 -7.01
N TYR A 78 5.89 1.49 -6.19
CA TYR A 78 5.78 0.03 -6.14
C TYR A 78 4.36 -0.42 -5.76
N VAL A 79 3.82 0.07 -4.65
CA VAL A 79 2.49 -0.31 -4.18
C VAL A 79 1.42 0.11 -5.18
N SER A 80 1.52 1.32 -5.74
CA SER A 80 0.60 1.79 -6.80
C SER A 80 0.64 0.89 -8.04
N SER A 81 1.82 0.36 -8.38
CA SER A 81 1.94 -0.59 -9.50
C SER A 81 1.25 -1.92 -9.21
N ILE A 82 1.21 -2.37 -7.95
CA ILE A 82 0.47 -3.58 -7.56
C ILE A 82 -1.03 -3.29 -7.52
N MET A 83 -1.45 -2.14 -6.97
CA MET A 83 -2.86 -1.72 -6.93
C MET A 83 -3.50 -1.59 -8.31
N SER A 84 -2.72 -1.28 -9.35
CA SER A 84 -3.22 -1.18 -10.71
C SER A 84 -3.46 -2.54 -11.39
N HIS A 85 -2.93 -3.65 -10.84
CA HIS A 85 -3.14 -4.98 -11.41
C HIS A 85 -4.59 -5.46 -11.26
N PRO A 86 -5.15 -6.12 -12.29
CA PRO A 86 -6.41 -6.84 -12.18
C PRO A 86 -6.46 -7.85 -11.03
N GLY A 87 -7.48 -7.73 -10.18
CA GLY A 87 -7.70 -8.60 -9.00
C GLY A 87 -7.03 -8.18 -7.70
N ALA A 88 -6.09 -7.21 -7.72
CA ALA A 88 -5.26 -6.88 -6.55
C ALA A 88 -6.05 -6.45 -5.29
N SER A 89 -7.21 -5.80 -5.46
CA SER A 89 -8.06 -5.34 -4.35
C SER A 89 -8.69 -6.47 -3.53
N THR A 90 -8.69 -7.71 -4.03
CA THR A 90 -9.34 -8.85 -3.36
C THR A 90 -8.37 -9.78 -2.64
N THR A 91 -7.07 -9.71 -2.97
CA THR A 91 -6.09 -10.70 -2.50
C THR A 91 -4.88 -10.09 -1.82
N THR A 92 -4.61 -8.78 -2.02
CA THR A 92 -3.35 -8.17 -1.59
C THR A 92 -3.61 -7.13 -0.51
N ASP A 93 -3.05 -7.38 0.67
CA ASP A 93 -2.95 -6.38 1.72
C ASP A 93 -1.87 -5.35 1.34
N PHE A 94 -2.29 -4.27 0.68
CA PHE A 94 -1.37 -3.23 0.21
C PHE A 94 -0.58 -2.56 1.34
N LYS A 95 -1.11 -2.53 2.57
CA LYS A 95 -0.36 -2.02 3.72
C LYS A 95 0.80 -2.96 4.02
N LYS A 96 0.56 -4.27 4.03
CA LYS A 96 1.61 -5.27 4.22
C LYS A 96 2.69 -5.20 3.14
N GLU A 97 2.32 -5.08 1.87
CA GLU A 97 3.27 -4.91 0.77
C GLU A 97 4.13 -3.65 0.95
N ALA A 98 3.51 -2.55 1.39
CA ALA A 98 4.23 -1.32 1.69
C ALA A 98 5.20 -1.50 2.88
N THR A 99 4.78 -2.17 3.94
CA THR A 99 5.60 -2.47 5.13
C THR A 99 6.83 -3.30 4.74
N VAL A 100 6.63 -4.41 4.03
CA VAL A 100 7.72 -5.26 3.55
C VAL A 100 8.67 -4.47 2.66
N LYS A 101 8.13 -3.74 1.68
CA LYS A 101 8.97 -3.01 0.72
C LYS A 101 9.75 -1.87 1.37
N MET A 102 9.15 -1.17 2.31
CA MET A 102 9.84 -0.12 3.06
C MET A 102 10.93 -0.69 3.95
N ALA A 103 10.68 -1.80 4.65
CA ALA A 103 11.70 -2.48 5.46
C ALA A 103 12.90 -2.90 4.60
N GLU A 104 12.67 -3.53 3.43
CA GLU A 104 13.72 -3.87 2.47
C GLU A 104 14.56 -2.65 2.05
N LYS A 105 13.88 -1.54 1.74
CA LYS A 105 14.53 -0.30 1.29
C LYS A 105 15.36 0.34 2.39
N LEU A 106 14.85 0.39 3.62
CA LEU A 106 15.60 0.86 4.78
C LEU A 106 16.82 -0.01 5.06
N GLN A 107 16.66 -1.34 5.06
CA GLN A 107 17.77 -2.27 5.26
C GLN A 107 18.85 -2.13 4.19
N SER A 108 18.47 -1.82 2.95
CA SER A 108 19.42 -1.66 1.85
C SER A 108 20.31 -0.41 1.96
N LEU A 109 19.89 0.60 2.73
CA LEU A 109 20.67 1.83 2.93
C LEU A 109 21.86 1.63 3.87
N ILE A 110 21.73 0.71 4.84
CA ILE A 110 22.78 0.37 5.79
C ILE A 110 22.87 -1.15 5.88
N PRO A 111 23.79 -1.78 5.11
CA PRO A 111 23.93 -3.23 5.11
C PRO A 111 24.27 -3.78 6.51
N THR A 112 23.76 -4.96 6.82
CA THR A 112 24.04 -5.65 8.09
C THR A 112 25.54 -5.75 8.35
N GLY A 113 25.97 -5.41 9.57
CA GLY A 113 27.38 -5.41 9.96
C GLY A 113 28.16 -4.16 9.55
N THR A 114 27.53 -3.19 8.89
CA THR A 114 28.15 -1.88 8.61
C THR A 114 28.30 -1.09 9.90
N THR A 115 29.50 -0.56 10.12
CA THR A 115 29.77 0.46 11.14
C THR A 115 29.79 1.82 10.45
N LEU A 116 28.96 2.76 10.89
CA LEU A 116 28.97 4.12 10.37
C LEU A 116 30.18 4.91 10.88
N ALA A 117 30.56 5.95 10.15
CA ALA A 117 31.63 6.84 10.58
C ALA A 117 31.27 7.55 11.90
N PRO A 118 32.23 7.73 12.84
CA PRO A 118 32.01 8.47 14.08
C PRO A 118 31.58 9.92 13.84
N VAL A 119 30.50 10.32 14.52
CA VAL A 119 30.04 11.70 14.61
C VAL A 119 30.66 12.32 15.85
N GLN A 120 31.38 13.42 15.67
CA GLN A 120 31.99 14.16 16.79
C GLN A 120 30.94 14.98 17.53
N ILE A 121 31.09 15.11 18.85
CA ILE A 121 30.22 15.95 19.67
C ILE A 121 30.81 17.37 19.71
N ASP A 122 29.97 18.36 19.39
CA ASP A 122 30.36 19.76 19.45
C ASP A 122 30.90 20.13 20.84
N ASP A 123 31.95 20.95 20.88
CA ASP A 123 32.67 21.36 22.10
C ASP A 123 33.33 20.22 22.91
N HIS A 124 33.26 18.97 22.44
CA HIS A 124 33.89 17.80 23.05
C HIS A 124 34.70 17.00 22.00
N PRO A 125 35.91 17.46 21.61
CA PRO A 125 36.65 16.91 20.46
C PRO A 125 37.15 15.47 20.65
N ASN A 126 37.12 14.95 21.88
CA ASN A 126 37.47 13.56 22.19
C ASN A 126 36.24 12.66 22.34
N ALA A 127 35.03 13.23 22.24
CA ALA A 127 33.78 12.51 22.38
C ALA A 127 33.11 12.34 21.02
N SER A 128 32.65 11.13 20.75
CA SER A 128 31.96 10.79 19.51
C SER A 128 30.96 9.67 19.72
N PHE A 129 30.08 9.47 18.75
CA PHE A 129 29.20 8.31 18.71
C PHE A 129 29.12 7.74 17.30
N TYR A 130 28.79 6.45 17.20
CA TYR A 130 28.54 5.80 15.91
C TYR A 130 27.55 4.65 16.03
N MET A 131 26.85 4.36 14.93
CA MET A 131 25.91 3.25 14.83
C MET A 131 26.57 1.99 14.26
N LYS A 132 26.15 0.83 14.78
CA LYS A 132 26.53 -0.50 14.31
C LYS A 132 25.32 -1.45 14.32
N ASP A 133 25.42 -2.54 13.57
CA ASP A 133 24.47 -3.66 13.59
C ASP A 133 23.01 -3.23 13.26
N PHE A 134 22.84 -2.31 12.31
CA PHE A 134 21.52 -1.85 11.87
C PHE A 134 20.73 -2.96 11.18
N VAL A 135 19.51 -3.19 11.66
CA VAL A 135 18.55 -4.14 11.11
C VAL A 135 17.19 -3.48 11.00
N ALA A 136 16.53 -3.61 9.84
CA ALA A 136 15.17 -3.17 9.60
C ALA A 136 14.37 -4.30 8.96
N THR A 137 13.32 -4.78 9.63
CA THR A 137 12.49 -5.90 9.18
C THR A 137 11.01 -5.60 9.35
N ALA A 138 10.18 -6.12 8.44
CA ALA A 138 8.73 -6.11 8.65
C ALA A 138 8.38 -7.07 9.79
N ASP A 139 7.44 -6.66 10.64
CA ASP A 139 6.90 -7.52 11.70
C ASP A 139 6.26 -8.78 11.08
N PRO A 140 6.64 -9.99 11.53
CA PRO A 140 6.10 -11.23 10.97
C PRO A 140 4.62 -11.46 11.32
N ALA A 141 4.06 -10.75 12.32
CA ALA A 141 2.65 -10.88 12.67
C ALA A 141 1.75 -10.54 11.47
N SER A 142 0.77 -11.38 11.19
CA SER A 142 -0.04 -11.30 9.97
C SER A 142 -0.86 -10.03 9.84
N ASP A 143 -1.16 -9.40 10.97
CA ASP A 143 -1.99 -8.20 11.18
C ASP A 143 -1.16 -6.97 11.59
N SER A 144 0.17 -7.08 11.60
CA SER A 144 1.06 -5.97 11.94
C SER A 144 1.57 -5.26 10.69
N TYR A 145 1.41 -3.94 10.67
CA TYR A 145 1.97 -3.06 9.65
C TYR A 145 3.24 -2.37 10.14
N LYS A 146 3.89 -2.95 11.16
CA LYS A 146 5.06 -2.37 11.81
C LYS A 146 6.36 -2.77 11.10
N ILE A 147 7.28 -1.84 11.05
CA ILE A 147 8.68 -2.10 10.70
C ILE A 147 9.47 -2.05 12.00
N ASN A 148 10.07 -3.16 12.39
CA ASN A 148 10.95 -3.25 13.54
C ASN A 148 12.36 -2.85 13.12
N ILE A 149 12.97 -1.92 13.85
CA ILE A 149 14.30 -1.41 13.60
C ILE A 149 15.12 -1.60 14.87
N SER A 150 16.27 -2.26 14.76
CA SER A 150 17.21 -2.46 15.87
C SER A 150 18.62 -2.06 15.46
N PHE A 151 19.34 -1.38 16.33
CA PHE A 151 20.75 -1.03 16.11
C PHE A 151 21.46 -0.81 17.45
N LYS A 152 22.80 -0.78 17.40
CA LYS A 152 23.64 -0.41 18.53
C LYS A 152 24.24 0.97 18.31
N VAL A 153 24.23 1.80 19.34
CA VAL A 153 24.96 3.07 19.37
C VAL A 153 26.13 2.95 20.32
N ILE A 154 27.32 3.25 19.83
CA ILE A 154 28.55 3.21 20.61
C ILE A 154 29.00 4.64 20.86
N GLY A 155 28.91 5.08 22.11
CA GLY A 155 29.48 6.35 22.58
C GLY A 155 30.94 6.14 22.98
N ASN A 156 31.84 6.98 22.49
CA ASN A 156 33.27 6.92 22.75
C ASN A 156 33.75 8.24 23.35
N GLU A 157 34.51 8.19 24.44
CA GLU A 157 35.26 9.34 24.96
C GLU A 157 36.64 8.91 25.45
N ASP A 158 37.69 9.58 24.94
CA ASP A 158 39.09 9.26 25.24
C ASP A 158 39.43 7.76 25.02
N GLY A 159 38.83 7.13 24.00
CA GLY A 159 39.05 5.73 23.66
C GLY A 159 38.32 4.72 24.56
N LYS A 160 37.46 5.18 25.48
CA LYS A 160 36.54 4.30 26.22
C LYS A 160 35.19 4.29 25.53
N GLU A 161 34.58 3.12 25.46
CA GLU A 161 33.32 2.92 24.76
C GLU A 161 32.20 2.48 25.69
N THR A 162 30.98 2.89 25.38
CA THR A 162 29.74 2.37 25.95
C THR A 162 28.78 2.08 24.82
N THR A 163 28.17 0.89 24.84
CA THR A 163 27.24 0.44 23.80
C THR A 163 25.83 0.43 24.35
N LEU A 164 24.90 1.07 23.65
CA LEU A 164 23.48 1.00 23.94
C LEU A 164 22.78 0.24 22.80
N LEU A 165 21.94 -0.73 23.14
CA LEU A 165 21.01 -1.35 22.20
C LEU A 165 19.78 -0.43 22.07
N THR A 166 19.29 -0.25 20.85
CA THR A 166 18.11 0.56 20.57
C THR A 166 17.16 -0.22 19.70
N GLU A 167 15.90 -0.26 20.10
CA GLU A 167 14.80 -0.81 19.34
C GLU A 167 13.78 0.30 19.08
N MET A 168 13.34 0.43 17.84
CA MET A 168 12.26 1.34 17.46
C MET A 168 11.35 0.66 16.45
N TYR A 169 10.11 1.11 16.35
CA TYR A 169 9.21 0.64 15.31
C TYR A 169 8.59 1.81 14.55
N LEU A 170 8.32 1.57 13.27
CA LEU A 170 7.50 2.45 12.43
C LEU A 170 6.17 1.78 12.21
N ASP A 171 5.09 2.34 12.77
CA ASP A 171 3.74 1.81 12.58
C ASP A 171 3.10 2.41 11.33
N LEU A 172 3.11 1.67 10.22
CA LEU A 172 2.53 2.17 8.98
C LEU A 172 0.99 2.20 9.00
N ASP A 173 0.32 1.59 9.98
CA ASP A 173 -1.14 1.64 10.06
C ASP A 173 -1.64 3.07 10.29
N THR A 174 -0.90 3.83 11.11
CA THR A 174 -1.20 5.22 11.46
C THR A 174 -0.75 6.22 10.39
N ILE A 175 0.04 5.77 9.42
CA ILE A 175 0.81 6.64 8.51
C ILE A 175 0.41 6.43 7.05
N ILE A 176 -0.02 5.22 6.70
CA ILE A 176 -0.63 4.93 5.40
C ILE A 176 -2.05 5.46 5.43
N ASN A 177 -2.25 6.59 4.76
CA ASN A 177 -3.58 6.97 4.36
C ASN A 177 -3.97 6.08 3.19
N LEU A 178 -4.60 4.94 3.52
CA LEU A 178 -5.38 4.27 2.49
C LEU A 178 -6.45 5.27 2.05
N PRO A 179 -6.72 5.35 0.74
CA PRO A 179 -7.81 6.15 0.25
C PRO A 179 -9.12 5.77 0.92
N THR A 180 -9.56 6.59 1.86
CA THR A 180 -10.91 6.53 2.39
C THR A 180 -11.75 7.42 1.51
N THR A 181 -12.68 6.85 0.77
CA THR A 181 -13.60 7.57 -0.10
C THR A 181 -14.73 8.22 0.71
N ASN A 182 -14.36 8.99 1.73
CA ASN A 182 -15.30 9.68 2.61
C ASN A 182 -15.81 11.00 2.03
N ASN A 183 -15.47 11.35 0.79
CA ASN A 183 -16.16 12.42 0.08
C ASN A 183 -17.47 11.85 -0.49
N PRO A 184 -18.64 12.21 0.07
CA PRO A 184 -19.93 11.68 -0.37
C PRO A 184 -20.29 12.03 -1.82
N ASN A 185 -19.53 12.92 -2.46
CA ASN A 185 -19.69 13.29 -3.87
C ASN A 185 -18.85 12.45 -4.84
N ASP A 186 -17.93 11.62 -4.34
CA ASP A 186 -17.10 10.77 -5.19
C ASP A 186 -17.82 9.44 -5.39
N TYR A 187 -18.40 9.25 -6.58
CA TYR A 187 -19.00 7.97 -6.96
C TYR A 187 -17.89 6.92 -7.05
N LEU A 188 -17.89 5.94 -6.15
CA LEU A 188 -16.99 4.81 -6.22
C LEU A 188 -17.33 3.97 -7.44
N LEU A 189 -16.34 3.63 -8.27
CA LEU A 189 -16.59 2.59 -9.25
C LEU A 189 -16.93 1.27 -8.54
N PRO A 190 -17.89 0.52 -9.07
CA PRO A 190 -18.19 -0.80 -8.57
C PRO A 190 -16.93 -1.67 -8.60
N THR A 191 -16.69 -2.43 -7.53
CA THR A 191 -15.45 -3.18 -7.30
C THR A 191 -15.28 -4.42 -8.20
N TYR A 192 -16.05 -4.54 -9.29
CA TYR A 192 -16.20 -5.74 -10.13
C TYR A 192 -16.37 -7.04 -9.31
N ASN A 193 -16.91 -6.92 -8.10
CA ASN A 193 -17.11 -8.02 -7.14
C ASN A 193 -18.42 -7.79 -6.37
N ASN A 194 -19.40 -7.20 -7.04
CA ASN A 194 -20.71 -6.95 -6.46
C ASN A 194 -21.57 -8.22 -6.43
N ILE A 195 -21.19 -9.25 -7.19
CA ILE A 195 -21.76 -10.58 -7.18
C ILE A 195 -20.93 -11.43 -6.23
N ILE A 196 -21.56 -11.85 -5.13
CA ILE A 196 -20.90 -12.65 -4.10
C ILE A 196 -20.48 -14.00 -4.68
N LYS A 197 -19.20 -14.33 -4.51
CA LYS A 197 -18.64 -15.64 -4.86
C LYS A 197 -19.38 -16.76 -4.12
N PRO A 198 -19.95 -17.76 -4.82
CA PRO A 198 -20.55 -18.92 -4.17
C PRO A 198 -19.54 -19.79 -3.41
N GLU A 199 -19.97 -20.41 -2.32
CA GLU A 199 -19.12 -21.31 -1.52
C GLU A 199 -18.96 -22.70 -2.15
N THR A 200 -19.98 -23.16 -2.87
CA THR A 200 -20.05 -24.53 -3.42
C THR A 200 -19.84 -24.54 -4.93
N LEU A 201 -18.86 -25.32 -5.39
CA LEU A 201 -18.64 -25.58 -6.81
C LEU A 201 -19.83 -26.32 -7.43
N CYS A 202 -20.36 -25.78 -8.52
CA CYS A 202 -21.47 -26.38 -9.26
C CYS A 202 -21.41 -25.90 -10.72
N GLY A 203 -20.87 -26.75 -11.59
CA GLY A 203 -20.58 -26.38 -12.98
C GLY A 203 -21.68 -26.72 -14.00
N ILE A 204 -22.80 -27.33 -13.56
CA ILE A 204 -23.86 -27.80 -14.47
C ILE A 204 -24.93 -26.72 -14.57
N LEU A 205 -24.98 -26.02 -15.70
CA LEU A 205 -25.83 -24.84 -15.88
C LEU A 205 -27.32 -25.11 -15.59
N GLU A 206 -27.87 -26.26 -15.95
CA GLU A 206 -29.30 -26.57 -15.77
C GLU A 206 -29.67 -27.00 -14.35
N GLU A 207 -28.72 -27.57 -13.60
CA GLU A 207 -28.95 -28.14 -12.27
C GLU A 207 -28.57 -27.17 -11.13
N CYS A 208 -27.71 -26.19 -11.42
CA CYS A 208 -27.10 -25.32 -10.42
C CYS A 208 -27.71 -23.92 -10.38
N ASN A 209 -27.99 -23.42 -9.16
CA ASN A 209 -28.20 -22.01 -8.90
C ASN A 209 -27.74 -21.67 -7.47
N PRO A 210 -26.57 -21.05 -7.27
CA PRO A 210 -25.68 -20.47 -8.28
C PRO A 210 -24.86 -21.52 -9.06
N VAL A 211 -24.43 -21.15 -10.27
CA VAL A 211 -23.40 -21.86 -11.03
C VAL A 211 -22.05 -21.28 -10.63
N TYR A 212 -21.11 -22.12 -10.22
CA TYR A 212 -19.76 -21.71 -9.83
C TYR A 212 -18.70 -22.64 -10.41
N THR A 213 -17.72 -22.07 -11.12
CA THR A 213 -16.57 -22.77 -11.68
C THR A 213 -15.24 -22.05 -11.42
N GLU A 214 -14.16 -22.81 -11.23
CA GLU A 214 -12.81 -22.29 -10.95
C GLU A 214 -11.89 -22.25 -12.18
N ALA A 215 -12.47 -22.37 -13.37
CA ALA A 215 -11.74 -22.44 -14.62
C ALA A 215 -12.54 -21.83 -15.77
N ASN A 216 -11.87 -21.65 -16.92
CA ASN A 216 -12.54 -21.29 -18.17
C ASN A 216 -13.69 -22.26 -18.43
N THR A 217 -14.89 -21.70 -18.64
CA THR A 217 -16.13 -22.48 -18.74
C THR A 217 -16.89 -22.06 -19.97
N SER A 218 -17.39 -23.04 -20.72
CA SER A 218 -18.22 -22.82 -21.90
C SER A 218 -19.54 -23.56 -21.74
N PHE A 219 -20.64 -22.86 -22.00
CA PHE A 219 -21.96 -23.44 -22.08
C PHE A 219 -22.48 -23.29 -23.51
N ASP A 220 -22.90 -24.39 -24.10
CA ASP A 220 -23.46 -24.45 -25.46
C ASP A 220 -24.86 -25.05 -25.41
N GLY A 221 -25.83 -24.39 -26.03
CA GLY A 221 -27.23 -24.84 -25.98
C GLY A 221 -28.19 -23.82 -26.57
N ASN A 222 -29.47 -23.88 -26.20
CA ASN A 222 -30.51 -22.92 -26.59
C ASN A 222 -31.19 -22.39 -25.32
N ASN A 223 -31.39 -21.07 -25.23
CA ASN A 223 -31.95 -20.40 -24.04
C ASN A 223 -31.23 -20.84 -22.74
N LEU A 224 -29.91 -20.68 -22.73
CA LEU A 224 -29.02 -21.11 -21.64
C LEU A 224 -29.33 -20.41 -20.32
N LEU A 225 -29.83 -19.18 -20.42
CA LEU A 225 -30.05 -18.30 -19.29
C LEU A 225 -31.52 -18.31 -18.91
N SER A 226 -31.77 -18.41 -17.60
CA SER A 226 -33.10 -18.31 -17.00
C SER A 226 -33.11 -17.18 -15.96
N SER A 227 -34.31 -16.71 -15.61
CA SER A 227 -34.44 -15.63 -14.62
C SER A 227 -33.95 -16.08 -13.23
N ASN A 228 -33.49 -15.13 -12.41
CA ASN A 228 -32.97 -15.36 -11.06
C ASN A 228 -31.73 -16.27 -11.00
N LYS A 229 -30.93 -16.32 -12.07
CA LYS A 229 -29.75 -17.16 -12.14
C LYS A 229 -28.50 -16.38 -11.76
N THR A 230 -27.63 -17.00 -10.97
CA THR A 230 -26.28 -16.50 -10.72
C THR A 230 -25.24 -17.41 -11.37
N ILE A 231 -24.34 -16.84 -12.15
CA ILE A 231 -23.19 -17.53 -12.74
C ILE A 231 -21.93 -16.82 -12.26
N TYR A 232 -21.00 -17.55 -11.68
CA TYR A 232 -19.72 -17.06 -11.22
C TYR A 232 -18.61 -17.94 -11.78
N THR A 233 -17.60 -17.34 -12.40
CA THR A 233 -16.39 -18.08 -12.80
C THR A 233 -15.12 -17.30 -12.47
N THR A 234 -14.07 -18.01 -12.08
CA THR A 234 -12.71 -17.43 -11.94
C THR A 234 -11.92 -17.43 -13.24
N GLY A 235 -12.50 -17.94 -14.33
CA GLY A 235 -11.89 -17.93 -15.67
C GLY A 235 -12.72 -17.12 -16.67
N THR A 236 -12.49 -17.41 -17.96
CA THR A 236 -13.32 -16.91 -19.05
C THR A 236 -14.66 -17.64 -19.10
N LEU A 237 -15.76 -16.91 -19.25
CA LEU A 237 -17.10 -17.46 -19.48
C LEU A 237 -17.49 -17.32 -20.95
N THR A 238 -17.83 -18.44 -21.59
CA THR A 238 -18.35 -18.48 -22.95
C THR A 238 -19.77 -19.02 -22.97
N LEU A 239 -20.71 -18.26 -23.54
CA LEU A 239 -22.12 -18.65 -23.72
C LEU A 239 -22.43 -18.69 -25.23
N THR A 240 -22.52 -19.90 -25.80
CA THR A 240 -22.70 -20.13 -27.25
C THR A 240 -23.91 -21.01 -27.56
N GLY A 241 -24.15 -21.28 -28.84
CA GLY A 241 -25.13 -22.24 -29.32
C GLY A 241 -26.21 -21.63 -30.23
N GLN A 242 -27.29 -22.38 -30.45
CA GLN A 242 -28.42 -21.94 -31.29
C GLN A 242 -29.46 -21.22 -30.41
N GLY A 243 -29.93 -20.03 -30.80
CA GLY A 243 -31.03 -19.32 -30.15
C GLY A 243 -30.69 -17.94 -29.55
N ASN A 244 -31.66 -17.34 -28.84
CA ASN A 244 -31.59 -15.98 -28.30
C ASN A 244 -31.92 -15.96 -26.81
N GLU A 245 -31.11 -15.31 -25.99
CA GLU A 245 -31.36 -15.11 -24.57
C GLU A 245 -32.23 -13.87 -24.38
N ASN A 246 -33.55 -14.01 -24.51
CA ASN A 246 -34.47 -12.88 -24.50
C ASN A 246 -35.35 -12.87 -23.24
N ASN A 247 -35.71 -11.67 -22.77
CA ASN A 247 -36.70 -11.47 -21.70
C ASN A 247 -36.35 -12.17 -20.38
N ILE A 248 -35.07 -12.17 -20.00
CA ILE A 248 -34.60 -12.72 -18.73
C ILE A 248 -34.54 -11.61 -17.69
N SER A 249 -34.89 -11.94 -16.45
CA SER A 249 -34.92 -11.00 -15.33
C SER A 249 -34.01 -11.46 -14.19
N ASP A 250 -33.45 -10.50 -13.44
CA ASP A 250 -32.72 -10.76 -12.19
C ASP A 250 -31.53 -11.75 -12.36
N ILE A 251 -30.84 -11.68 -13.50
CA ILE A 251 -29.64 -12.50 -13.76
C ILE A 251 -28.36 -11.80 -13.28
N LYS A 252 -27.47 -12.57 -12.67
CA LYS A 252 -26.15 -12.14 -12.19
C LYS A 252 -25.06 -12.97 -12.86
N ILE A 253 -24.11 -12.34 -13.54
CA ILE A 253 -22.97 -13.01 -14.17
C ILE A 253 -21.67 -12.32 -13.77
N HIS A 254 -20.75 -13.09 -13.20
CA HIS A 254 -19.39 -12.67 -12.87
C HIS A 254 -18.36 -13.55 -13.60
N ALA A 255 -17.33 -12.92 -14.14
CA ALA A 255 -16.14 -13.61 -14.64
C ALA A 255 -14.86 -12.86 -14.31
N ASP A 256 -13.88 -13.54 -13.69
CA ASP A 256 -12.54 -12.95 -13.52
C ASP A 256 -11.78 -12.85 -14.86
N GLY A 257 -12.08 -13.74 -15.81
CA GLY A 257 -11.61 -13.69 -17.20
C GLY A 257 -12.55 -12.90 -18.10
N ASP A 258 -12.55 -13.23 -19.39
CA ASP A 258 -13.41 -12.58 -20.38
C ASP A 258 -14.86 -13.13 -20.33
N ILE A 259 -15.83 -12.35 -20.78
CA ILE A 259 -17.20 -12.82 -21.06
C ILE A 259 -17.41 -12.79 -22.57
N ILE A 260 -17.80 -13.93 -23.14
CA ILE A 260 -18.09 -14.08 -24.57
C ILE A 260 -19.51 -14.61 -24.72
N VAL A 261 -20.39 -13.83 -25.32
CA VAL A 261 -21.77 -14.21 -25.61
C VAL A 261 -21.97 -14.26 -27.12
N GLY A 262 -22.19 -15.46 -27.65
CA GLY A 262 -22.32 -15.72 -29.08
C GLY A 262 -23.70 -15.37 -29.68
N LYS A 263 -24.64 -14.94 -28.84
CA LYS A 263 -26.07 -14.84 -29.16
C LYS A 263 -26.64 -13.47 -28.85
N ASN A 264 -27.89 -13.25 -29.29
CA ASN A 264 -28.65 -12.08 -28.85
C ASN A 264 -28.97 -12.18 -27.36
N MET A 265 -28.79 -11.08 -26.64
CA MET A 265 -29.26 -10.88 -25.28
C MET A 265 -30.19 -9.67 -25.26
N ASN A 266 -31.48 -9.86 -25.55
CA ASN A 266 -32.40 -8.72 -25.67
C ASN A 266 -33.37 -8.60 -24.49
N SER A 267 -33.68 -7.35 -24.11
CA SER A 267 -34.69 -7.01 -23.10
C SER A 267 -34.43 -7.67 -21.74
N GLN A 268 -33.19 -7.60 -21.27
CA GLN A 268 -32.79 -8.12 -19.97
C GLN A 268 -33.14 -7.09 -18.89
N THR A 269 -33.93 -7.47 -17.88
CA THR A 269 -34.33 -6.55 -16.79
C THR A 269 -33.61 -6.89 -15.50
N LYS A 270 -33.15 -5.88 -14.74
CA LYS A 270 -32.39 -6.06 -13.48
C LYS A 270 -31.20 -7.01 -13.64
N MET A 271 -30.58 -7.00 -14.82
CA MET A 271 -29.39 -7.79 -15.12
C MET A 271 -28.18 -7.16 -14.42
N GLN A 272 -27.29 -7.97 -13.90
CA GLN A 272 -25.99 -7.53 -13.42
C GLN A 272 -24.90 -8.41 -14.03
N ILE A 273 -24.13 -7.86 -14.96
CA ILE A 273 -22.96 -8.53 -15.53
C ILE A 273 -21.73 -7.75 -15.12
N GLU A 274 -20.73 -8.43 -14.55
CA GLU A 274 -19.42 -7.85 -14.28
C GLU A 274 -18.28 -8.77 -14.71
N THR A 275 -17.21 -8.18 -15.24
CA THR A 275 -16.01 -8.92 -15.65
C THR A 275 -14.73 -8.13 -15.41
N ASN A 276 -13.69 -8.82 -14.94
CA ASN A 276 -12.32 -8.29 -14.85
C ASN A 276 -11.57 -8.32 -16.20
N GLY A 277 -12.12 -9.01 -17.20
CA GLY A 277 -11.60 -9.11 -18.56
C GLY A 277 -12.34 -8.21 -19.56
N ASN A 278 -12.36 -8.67 -20.80
CA ASN A 278 -13.14 -8.11 -21.90
C ASN A 278 -14.56 -8.69 -21.90
N ALA A 279 -15.53 -7.93 -22.43
CA ALA A 279 -16.86 -8.44 -22.72
C ALA A 279 -17.13 -8.37 -24.23
N THR A 280 -17.45 -9.50 -24.84
CA THR A 280 -17.76 -9.62 -26.27
C THR A 280 -19.16 -10.16 -26.47
N PHE A 281 -20.03 -9.37 -27.08
CA PHE A 281 -21.36 -9.76 -27.52
C PHE A 281 -21.36 -9.83 -29.04
N GLN A 282 -21.45 -11.04 -29.58
CA GLN A 282 -21.36 -11.29 -31.03
C GLN A 282 -22.63 -10.90 -31.78
N GLN A 283 -23.73 -10.59 -31.07
CA GLN A 283 -24.98 -10.14 -31.66
C GLN A 283 -25.57 -8.94 -30.89
N ASN A 284 -26.90 -8.78 -30.91
CA ASN A 284 -27.57 -7.68 -30.25
C ASN A 284 -27.51 -7.85 -28.73
N LEU A 285 -27.28 -6.73 -28.04
CA LEU A 285 -27.37 -6.62 -26.60
C LEU A 285 -28.36 -5.51 -26.27
N LYS A 286 -29.45 -5.82 -25.59
CA LYS A 286 -30.35 -4.83 -25.02
C LYS A 286 -30.47 -5.05 -23.52
N ILE A 287 -29.94 -4.08 -22.77
CA ILE A 287 -30.08 -4.03 -21.32
C ILE A 287 -31.16 -3.02 -20.95
N ASP A 288 -32.04 -3.43 -20.06
CA ASP A 288 -33.31 -2.78 -19.77
C ASP A 288 -33.54 -2.74 -18.25
N ILE A 289 -34.44 -1.87 -17.79
CA ILE A 289 -34.90 -1.68 -16.41
C ILE A 289 -33.85 -1.99 -15.32
N MET A 290 -33.12 -0.98 -14.87
CA MET A 290 -32.18 -1.07 -13.74
C MET A 290 -31.06 -2.11 -13.93
N SER A 291 -30.64 -2.38 -15.16
CA SER A 291 -29.55 -3.31 -15.44
C SER A 291 -28.18 -2.64 -15.31
N LYS A 292 -27.16 -3.43 -14.96
CA LYS A 292 -25.76 -3.01 -14.84
C LYS A 292 -24.86 -3.91 -15.68
N LEU A 293 -24.02 -3.31 -16.51
CA LEU A 293 -22.93 -3.98 -17.21
C LEU A 293 -21.61 -3.30 -16.87
N LEU A 294 -20.71 -4.04 -16.23
CA LEU A 294 -19.44 -3.53 -15.72
C LEU A 294 -18.30 -4.30 -16.38
N VAL A 295 -17.58 -3.66 -17.28
CA VAL A 295 -16.51 -4.28 -18.06
C VAL A 295 -15.20 -3.60 -17.72
N ARG A 296 -14.27 -4.34 -17.12
CA ARG A 296 -12.99 -3.75 -16.69
C ARG A 296 -12.08 -3.37 -17.85
N LYS A 297 -12.02 -4.20 -18.89
CA LYS A 297 -11.21 -3.94 -20.08
C LYS A 297 -12.09 -3.43 -21.22
N ASN A 298 -12.08 -4.11 -22.36
CA ASN A 298 -12.74 -3.67 -23.57
C ASN A 298 -14.14 -4.27 -23.71
N LEU A 299 -15.08 -3.47 -24.22
CA LEU A 299 -16.41 -3.92 -24.62
C LEU A 299 -16.51 -3.99 -26.15
N SER A 300 -17.01 -5.10 -26.67
CA SER A 300 -17.32 -5.27 -28.10
C SER A 300 -18.75 -5.76 -28.28
N VAL A 301 -19.58 -5.01 -29.01
CA VAL A 301 -20.94 -5.41 -29.41
C VAL A 301 -21.04 -5.37 -30.93
N SER A 302 -21.16 -6.53 -31.55
CA SER A 302 -21.05 -6.69 -33.01
C SER A 302 -22.28 -6.22 -33.78
N GLN A 303 -23.42 -6.05 -33.11
CA GLN A 303 -24.67 -5.53 -33.69
C GLN A 303 -25.22 -4.38 -32.83
N GLN A 304 -26.52 -4.36 -32.54
CA GLN A 304 -27.15 -3.27 -31.79
C GLN A 304 -26.88 -3.39 -30.29
N PHE A 305 -26.48 -2.28 -29.67
CA PHE A 305 -26.37 -2.12 -28.22
C PHE A 305 -27.38 -1.09 -27.72
N ASP A 306 -28.42 -1.56 -27.03
CA ASP A 306 -29.45 -0.72 -26.44
C ASP A 306 -29.32 -0.66 -24.92
N ILE A 307 -29.33 0.56 -24.37
CA ILE A 307 -29.25 0.82 -22.93
C ILE A 307 -30.46 1.66 -22.54
N THR A 308 -31.38 1.08 -21.80
CA THR A 308 -32.70 1.69 -21.53
C THR A 308 -33.13 1.59 -20.06
N ASN A 309 -34.06 2.47 -19.66
CA ASN A 309 -34.79 2.43 -18.38
C ASN A 309 -33.89 2.38 -17.13
N SER A 310 -33.09 3.43 -16.93
CA SER A 310 -32.21 3.60 -15.76
C SER A 310 -31.15 2.51 -15.62
N SER A 311 -30.69 1.98 -16.75
CA SER A 311 -29.56 1.05 -16.78
C SER A 311 -28.23 1.80 -16.78
N PHE A 312 -27.17 1.10 -16.39
CA PHE A 312 -25.82 1.65 -16.27
C PHE A 312 -24.79 0.74 -16.92
N VAL A 313 -23.91 1.32 -17.73
CA VAL A 313 -22.80 0.61 -18.38
C VAL A 313 -21.51 1.32 -18.05
N TYR A 314 -20.50 0.58 -17.60
CA TYR A 314 -19.15 1.07 -17.41
C TYR A 314 -18.15 0.21 -18.19
N VAL A 315 -17.23 0.85 -18.91
CA VAL A 315 -16.14 0.23 -19.66
C VAL A 315 -14.83 0.89 -19.24
N GLY A 316 -13.92 0.11 -18.65
CA GLY A 316 -12.65 0.60 -18.10
C GLY A 316 -11.56 0.85 -19.14
N GLU A 317 -11.65 0.27 -20.33
CA GLU A 317 -10.81 0.61 -21.48
C GLU A 317 -11.69 1.08 -22.66
N ASN A 318 -11.58 0.46 -23.84
CA ASN A 318 -12.25 0.92 -25.05
C ASN A 318 -13.56 0.18 -25.30
N ALA A 319 -14.50 0.85 -25.95
CA ALA A 319 -15.75 0.26 -26.41
C ALA A 319 -15.84 0.30 -27.94
N THR A 320 -16.25 -0.81 -28.56
CA THR A 320 -16.58 -0.87 -29.98
C THR A 320 -17.99 -1.42 -30.14
N VAL A 321 -18.86 -0.67 -30.81
CA VAL A 321 -20.27 -1.00 -30.97
C VAL A 321 -20.70 -0.77 -32.42
N GLN A 322 -21.51 -1.66 -32.98
CA GLN A 322 -22.03 -1.43 -34.33
C GLN A 322 -23.06 -0.31 -34.31
N LYS A 323 -24.13 -0.46 -33.52
CA LYS A 323 -25.15 0.58 -33.32
C LYS A 323 -25.36 0.81 -31.84
N LEU A 324 -25.47 2.07 -31.41
CA LEU A 324 -25.63 2.42 -30.00
C LEU A 324 -26.92 3.22 -29.79
N ASN A 325 -27.82 2.75 -28.94
CA ASN A 325 -28.97 3.54 -28.49
C ASN A 325 -29.00 3.64 -26.97
N ILE A 326 -29.07 4.86 -26.44
CA ILE A 326 -29.16 5.13 -25.01
C ILE A 326 -30.40 5.97 -24.75
N SER A 327 -31.28 5.49 -23.87
CA SER A 327 -32.48 6.20 -23.44
C SER A 327 -32.69 6.10 -21.94
N SER A 328 -32.73 7.26 -21.26
CA SER A 328 -32.92 7.39 -19.81
C SER A 328 -31.97 6.51 -18.99
N SER A 329 -30.75 6.34 -19.49
CA SER A 329 -29.72 5.43 -18.96
C SER A 329 -28.34 6.03 -19.17
N LYS A 330 -27.30 5.48 -18.57
CA LYS A 330 -25.95 6.07 -18.62
C LYS A 330 -24.92 5.04 -19.08
N MET A 331 -24.05 5.45 -20.00
CA MET A 331 -22.87 4.71 -20.43
C MET A 331 -21.61 5.54 -20.18
N CYS A 332 -20.63 4.93 -19.52
CA CYS A 332 -19.35 5.51 -19.19
C CYS A 332 -18.24 4.69 -19.83
N VAL A 333 -17.37 5.33 -20.62
CA VAL A 333 -16.23 4.70 -21.29
C VAL A 333 -14.96 5.47 -20.92
N HIS A 334 -14.05 4.81 -20.22
CA HIS A 334 -12.81 5.45 -19.79
C HIS A 334 -11.81 5.63 -20.94
N GLY A 335 -11.77 4.69 -21.89
CA GLY A 335 -10.96 4.78 -23.11
C GLY A 335 -11.72 5.41 -24.28
N ASP A 336 -11.41 4.91 -25.48
CA ASP A 336 -12.03 5.35 -26.72
C ASP A 336 -13.35 4.60 -27.00
N LEU A 337 -14.32 5.27 -27.62
CA LEU A 337 -15.56 4.68 -28.10
C LEU A 337 -15.60 4.70 -29.62
N LYS A 338 -15.74 3.53 -30.27
CA LYS A 338 -15.88 3.38 -31.72
C LYS A 338 -17.29 2.92 -32.08
N ILE A 339 -17.95 3.66 -32.97
CA ILE A 339 -19.31 3.39 -33.44
C ILE A 339 -19.29 3.16 -34.95
N ASN A 340 -19.69 1.96 -35.38
CA ASN A 340 -19.51 1.50 -36.78
C ASN A 340 -20.75 1.64 -37.67
N ASP A 341 -21.87 2.13 -37.14
CA ASP A 341 -23.09 2.45 -37.90
C ASP A 341 -23.70 3.77 -37.40
N SER A 342 -24.63 3.67 -36.45
CA SER A 342 -25.45 4.78 -35.99
C SER A 342 -25.47 4.88 -34.47
N LYS A 343 -25.71 6.10 -33.97
CA LYS A 343 -25.88 6.37 -32.53
C LYS A 343 -27.12 7.22 -32.27
N THR A 344 -27.85 6.88 -31.21
CA THR A 344 -28.95 7.67 -30.68
C THR A 344 -28.76 7.80 -29.19
N VAL A 345 -28.55 9.02 -28.69
CA VAL A 345 -28.45 9.30 -27.26
C VAL A 345 -29.49 10.36 -26.95
N ASP A 346 -30.45 10.06 -26.08
CA ASP A 346 -31.56 10.97 -25.78
C ASP A 346 -31.12 12.24 -25.06
N LYS A 347 -30.05 12.18 -24.26
CA LYS A 347 -29.40 13.35 -23.64
C LYS A 347 -27.88 13.24 -23.66
N PRO A 348 -27.12 14.31 -23.94
CA PRO A 348 -25.66 14.24 -23.98
C PRO A 348 -25.02 13.68 -22.70
N GLU A 349 -25.56 13.97 -21.52
CA GLU A 349 -25.06 13.48 -20.22
C GLU A 349 -25.21 11.96 -20.01
N ASN A 350 -25.95 11.28 -20.89
CA ASN A 350 -26.15 9.83 -20.84
C ASN A 350 -25.01 9.05 -21.51
N LEU A 351 -24.13 9.73 -22.27
CA LEU A 351 -22.92 9.14 -22.84
C LEU A 351 -21.69 9.94 -22.39
N LEU A 352 -20.84 9.33 -21.59
CA LEU A 352 -19.68 9.96 -20.97
C LEU A 352 -18.43 9.18 -21.38
N VAL A 353 -17.56 9.81 -22.15
CA VAL A 353 -16.34 9.22 -22.71
C VAL A 353 -15.16 10.08 -22.29
N LEU A 354 -14.18 9.48 -21.63
CA LEU A 354 -12.96 10.20 -21.24
C LEU A 354 -11.93 10.25 -22.38
N GLY A 355 -11.86 9.19 -23.20
CA GLY A 355 -11.07 9.16 -24.43
C GLY A 355 -11.77 9.85 -25.60
N LYS A 356 -11.59 9.30 -26.79
CA LYS A 356 -12.15 9.85 -28.04
C LYS A 356 -13.36 9.04 -28.52
N VAL A 357 -14.36 9.75 -29.01
CA VAL A 357 -15.48 9.14 -29.77
C VAL A 357 -15.17 9.16 -31.26
N TYR A 358 -15.16 7.97 -31.86
CA TYR A 358 -15.01 7.77 -33.30
C TYR A 358 -16.32 7.27 -33.89
N GLN A 359 -16.72 7.88 -34.99
CA GLN A 359 -17.81 7.38 -35.82
C GLN A 359 -17.26 7.10 -37.21
N TRP A 360 -17.57 5.93 -37.75
CA TRP A 360 -17.17 5.61 -39.12
C TRP A 360 -17.83 6.56 -40.13
N THR A 361 -17.13 6.85 -41.21
CA THR A 361 -17.62 7.72 -42.31
C THR A 361 -17.82 6.93 -43.59
N LYS A 362 -17.03 5.86 -43.78
CA LYS A 362 -17.03 5.05 -44.99
C LYS A 362 -16.57 3.62 -44.66
N LYS A 363 -17.19 2.64 -45.33
CA LYS A 363 -16.80 1.23 -45.29
C LYS A 363 -16.31 0.82 -46.67
N THR A 364 -15.11 0.28 -46.73
CA THR A 364 -14.50 -0.23 -47.96
C THR A 364 -14.18 -1.70 -47.72
N GLY A 365 -15.05 -2.60 -48.19
CA GLY A 365 -14.96 -4.02 -47.85
C GLY A 365 -15.20 -4.27 -46.36
N ASN A 366 -14.22 -4.87 -45.68
CA ASN A 366 -14.25 -5.14 -44.23
C ASN A 366 -13.55 -4.07 -43.39
N GLU A 367 -12.99 -3.03 -44.02
CA GLU A 367 -12.31 -1.93 -43.34
C GLU A 367 -13.23 -0.73 -43.13
N TYR A 368 -13.07 -0.07 -41.98
CA TYR A 368 -13.82 1.12 -41.59
C TYR A 368 -12.87 2.31 -41.49
N GLU A 369 -13.24 3.41 -42.13
CA GLU A 369 -12.58 4.70 -41.97
C GLU A 369 -13.31 5.48 -40.87
N TYR A 370 -12.57 5.94 -39.85
CA TYR A 370 -13.12 6.61 -38.68
C TYR A 370 -12.81 8.09 -38.68
N LYS A 371 -13.78 8.90 -38.26
CA LYS A 371 -13.59 10.31 -37.93
C LYS A 371 -13.87 10.53 -36.45
N GLU A 372 -12.98 11.26 -35.79
CA GLU A 372 -13.20 11.74 -34.42
C GLU A 372 -14.37 12.73 -34.42
N VAL A 373 -15.37 12.48 -33.58
CA VAL A 373 -16.53 13.36 -33.38
C VAL A 373 -16.22 14.27 -32.20
N VAL A 374 -15.71 15.46 -32.49
CA VAL A 374 -15.32 16.44 -31.46
C VAL A 374 -16.57 17.00 -30.78
N GLY A 375 -16.61 16.97 -29.45
CA GLY A 375 -17.59 17.68 -28.62
C GLY A 375 -18.83 16.88 -28.21
N GLU A 376 -19.00 15.63 -28.66
CA GLU A 376 -20.12 14.78 -28.24
C GLU A 376 -19.63 13.66 -27.32
N GLY A 377 -20.06 13.69 -26.05
CA GLY A 377 -19.74 12.68 -25.04
C GLY A 377 -18.33 12.77 -24.44
N ASN A 378 -17.38 13.44 -25.10
CA ASN A 378 -16.05 13.69 -24.55
C ASN A 378 -16.15 14.63 -23.34
N ILE A 379 -15.66 14.18 -22.18
CA ILE A 379 -15.65 14.97 -20.95
C ILE A 379 -14.26 14.99 -20.31
N ASN A 380 -14.01 15.98 -19.46
CA ASN A 380 -12.78 16.00 -18.68
C ASN A 380 -12.82 14.94 -17.55
N LEU A 381 -11.63 14.60 -17.05
CA LEU A 381 -11.45 13.61 -16.00
C LEU A 381 -12.32 13.89 -14.77
N GLU A 382 -12.37 15.13 -14.29
CA GLU A 382 -13.13 15.47 -13.08
C GLU A 382 -14.65 15.28 -13.24
N THR A 383 -15.20 15.60 -14.41
CA THR A 383 -16.61 15.33 -14.73
C THR A 383 -16.86 13.84 -14.85
N PHE A 384 -15.95 13.09 -15.48
CA PHE A 384 -16.05 11.63 -15.58
C PHE A 384 -16.04 10.99 -14.19
N LYS A 385 -15.10 11.39 -13.34
CA LYS A 385 -15.00 10.92 -11.95
C LYS A 385 -16.28 11.16 -11.17
N LYS A 386 -16.86 12.35 -11.29
CA LYS A 386 -18.10 12.71 -10.60
C LYS A 386 -19.30 11.88 -11.09
N GLU A 387 -19.42 11.70 -12.41
CA GLU A 387 -20.64 11.16 -13.02
C GLU A 387 -20.61 9.65 -13.26
N CYS A 388 -19.42 9.07 -13.42
CA CYS A 388 -19.16 7.67 -13.72
C CYS A 388 -18.40 6.94 -12.61
N GLY A 389 -17.73 7.69 -11.74
CA GLY A 389 -16.75 7.18 -10.82
C GLY A 389 -15.34 7.07 -11.40
N THR A 390 -14.38 6.73 -10.55
CA THR A 390 -12.96 6.68 -10.90
C THR A 390 -12.38 5.30 -10.58
N TYR A 391 -11.61 4.73 -11.52
CA TYR A 391 -10.68 3.63 -11.24
C TYR A 391 -9.31 4.26 -10.98
N VAL A 392 -9.26 5.23 -10.09
CA VAL A 392 -8.00 5.69 -9.54
C VAL A 392 -8.10 5.29 -8.09
N PRO A 393 -7.52 4.15 -7.65
CA PRO A 393 -7.20 4.04 -6.24
C PRO A 393 -6.40 5.31 -5.93
N PRO A 394 -6.88 6.21 -5.06
CA PRO A 394 -6.18 7.47 -4.83
C PRO A 394 -4.74 7.17 -4.48
N ALA A 395 -3.83 8.01 -4.98
CA ALA A 395 -2.39 7.75 -4.93
C ALA A 395 -2.02 7.24 -3.53
N PHE A 396 -1.48 6.04 -3.46
CA PHE A 396 -1.06 5.45 -2.21
C PHE A 396 0.00 6.38 -1.59
N GLN A 397 -0.35 7.00 -0.46
CA GLN A 397 0.49 7.95 0.23
C GLN A 397 0.83 7.39 1.61
N ILE A 398 2.08 6.98 1.75
CA ILE A 398 2.67 6.80 3.07
C ILE A 398 3.14 8.19 3.55
N ASN A 399 2.68 8.68 4.70
CA ASN A 399 3.21 9.91 5.27
C ASN A 399 4.36 9.61 6.26
N TRP A 400 4.74 10.55 7.11
CA TRP A 400 5.44 10.24 8.37
C TRP A 400 4.46 10.56 9.50
N GLY A 401 4.34 9.66 10.48
CA GLY A 401 3.45 9.82 11.61
C GLY A 401 4.11 10.53 12.78
N ASN A 402 3.31 11.06 13.70
CA ASN A 402 3.80 11.61 14.96
C ASN A 402 4.18 10.52 15.98
N GLU A 403 3.86 9.25 15.72
CA GLU A 403 4.06 8.11 16.63
C GLU A 403 5.31 7.29 16.27
N VAL A 404 6.47 7.94 16.18
CA VAL A 404 7.77 7.25 16.11
C VAL A 404 8.48 7.44 17.44
N SER A 405 8.28 6.48 18.35
CA SER A 405 8.90 6.51 19.68
C SER A 405 9.98 5.43 19.77
N PRO A 406 11.26 5.80 19.99
CA PRO A 406 12.30 4.83 20.28
C PRO A 406 12.06 4.23 21.67
N ILE A 407 12.20 2.91 21.78
CA ILE A 407 12.24 2.20 23.07
C ILE A 407 13.71 1.91 23.35
N ILE A 408 14.25 2.59 24.36
CA ILE A 408 15.61 2.30 24.83
C ILE A 408 15.51 1.16 25.84
N SER A 409 15.76 -0.07 25.38
CA SER A 409 15.82 -1.25 26.23
C SER A 409 17.21 -1.41 26.85
N ASP A 410 17.25 -1.49 28.18
CA ASP A 410 18.37 -1.83 29.07
C ASP A 410 19.78 -1.31 28.70
N VAL A 411 20.30 -0.44 29.57
CA VAL A 411 21.70 0.00 29.56
C VAL A 411 22.55 -1.13 30.14
N ASP A 412 23.23 -1.90 29.28
CA ASP A 412 24.24 -2.85 29.71
C ASP A 412 25.48 -2.07 30.19
N TYR A 413 25.65 -2.01 31.51
CA TYR A 413 26.64 -1.18 32.20
C TYR A 413 28.03 -1.80 32.30
#